data_AF-B9KZR3-F1
#
_entry.id   AF-B9KZR3-F1
#
_cell.length_a   1.000
_cell.length_b   1.000
_cell.length_c   1.000
_cell.angle_alpha   90.00
_cell.angle_beta   90.00
_cell.angle_gamma   90.00
#
_symmetry.space_group_name_H-M   'P 1'
#
loop_
_entity.id
_entity.type
_entity.pdbx_description
1 polymer ?
#
loop_
_entity_poly.entity_id
_entity_poly.type
_entity_poly.pdbx_seq_one_letter_code
_entity_poly.pdbx_strand_id
1 'polypeptide(L)' 'MLVFWILILIGLVLLIFWLIRQFTQASGAGGRSGTNRALEILQERYARGEITREEYEAMRRDLLGGSSS' A
#
# COMPACT_ATOMS: atom_id res chain seq x y z
N MET A 1 -8.23 -32.34 -20.60
CA MET A 1 -9.27 -31.53 -19.92
C MET A 1 -8.73 -30.79 -18.70
N LEU A 2 -8.09 -31.44 -17.71
CA LEU A 2 -7.48 -30.75 -16.54
C LEU A 2 -6.30 -29.83 -16.89
N VAL A 3 -5.45 -30.24 -17.84
CA VAL A 3 -4.28 -29.43 -18.27
C VAL A 3 -4.69 -28.07 -18.82
N PHE A 4 -5.83 -27.99 -19.50
CA PHE A 4 -6.38 -26.75 -20.03
C PHE A 4 -6.77 -25.77 -18.90
N TRP A 5 -7.37 -26.28 -17.83
CA TRP A 5 -7.70 -25.49 -16.63
C TRP A 5 -6.45 -24.99 -15.89
N ILE A 6 -5.39 -25.80 -15.84
CA ILE A 6 -4.11 -25.40 -15.20
C ILE A 6 -3.44 -24.26 -16.00
N LEU A 7 -3.44 -24.33 -17.33
CA LEU A 7 -2.89 -23.26 -18.17
C LEU A 7 -3.66 -21.94 -18.00
N ILE A 8 -4.99 -21.99 -17.91
CA ILE A 8 -5.83 -20.82 -17.62
C ILE A 8 -5.49 -20.23 -16.25
N LEU A 9 -5.33 -21.08 -15.23
CA LEU A 9 -5.01 -20.63 -13.88
C LEU A 9 -3.64 -19.95 -13.82
N ILE A 10 -2.62 -20.52 -14.48
CA ILE A 10 -1.29 -19.94 -14.57
C ILE A 10 -1.35 -18.57 -15.27
N GLY A 11 -2.07 -18.48 -16.39
CA GLY A 11 -2.27 -17.22 -17.10
C GLY A 11 -2.95 -16.16 -16.23
N LEU A 12 -3.97 -16.56 -15.47
CA LEU A 12 -4.69 -15.67 -14.55
C LEU A 12 -3.80 -15.17 -13.41
N VAL A 13 -3.00 -16.05 -12.79
CA VAL A 13 -2.06 -15.66 -11.73
C VAL A 13 -1.01 -14.69 -12.26
N LEU A 14 -0.46 -14.94 -13.45
CA LEU A 14 0.50 -14.03 -14.07
C LEU A 14 -0.13 -12.68 -14.40
N LEU A 15 -1.38 -12.67 -14.88
CA LEU A 15 -2.12 -11.44 -15.17
C LEU A 15 -2.36 -10.63 -13.89
N ILE A 16 -2.83 -11.26 -12.82
CA ILE A 16 -3.05 -10.61 -11.52
C ILE A 16 -1.73 -10.08 -10.97
N PHE A 17 -0.66 -10.86 -11.01
CA PHE A 17 0.65 -10.46 -10.54
C PHE A 17 1.21 -9.26 -11.32
N TRP A 18 1.07 -9.27 -12.65
CA TRP A 18 1.46 -8.16 -13.50
C TRP A 18 0.63 -6.90 -13.23
N LEU A 19 -0.68 -7.08 -13.02
CA LEU A 19 -1.59 -5.98 -12.71
C LEU A 19 -1.25 -5.34 -11.36
N ILE A 20 -0.99 -6.14 -10.31
CA ILE A 20 -0.52 -5.64 -9.01
C ILE A 20 0.80 -4.89 -9.18
N ARG A 21 1.78 -5.46 -9.91
CA ARG A 21 3.06 -4.78 -10.17
C ARG A 21 2.86 -3.43 -10.87
N GLN A 22 1.96 -3.36 -11.83
CA GLN A 22 1.61 -2.12 -12.53
C GLN A 22 0.94 -1.11 -11.59
N PHE A 23 0.03 -1.53 -10.71
CA PHE A 23 -0.61 -0.65 -9.73
C PHE A 23 0.34 -0.19 -8.61
N THR A 24 1.22 -1.08 -8.14
CA THR A 24 2.27 -0.76 -7.16
C THR A 24 3.33 0.17 -7.79
N GLN A 25 3.67 -0.01 -9.07
CA GLN A 25 4.63 0.85 -9.77
C GLN A 25 4.00 2.18 -10.22
N ALA A 26 2.70 2.21 -10.54
CA ALA A 26 1.93 3.42 -10.77
C ALA A 26 1.71 4.25 -9.48
N SER A 27 1.84 3.63 -8.31
CA SER A 27 1.92 4.34 -7.02
C SER A 27 3.26 5.05 -6.82
N GLY A 28 4.19 4.96 -7.78
CA GLY A 28 5.42 5.74 -7.85
C GLY A 28 5.31 7.08 -8.61
N ALA A 29 4.13 7.46 -9.10
CA ALA A 29 3.94 8.71 -9.84
C ALA A 29 2.71 9.50 -9.34
N GLY A 30 2.95 10.52 -8.51
CA GLY A 30 2.01 11.62 -8.28
C GLY A 30 1.33 11.66 -6.90
N GLY A 31 1.99 12.31 -5.94
CA GLY A 31 1.35 13.09 -4.85
C GLY A 31 0.67 12.35 -3.69
N ARG A 32 0.09 11.16 -3.88
CA ARG A 32 -0.68 10.46 -2.81
C ARG A 32 0.04 9.28 -2.15
N SER A 33 1.18 8.87 -2.69
CA SER A 33 2.00 7.76 -2.17
C SER A 33 2.82 8.16 -0.95
N GLY A 34 3.24 9.43 -0.84
CA GLY A 34 3.98 9.93 0.32
C GLY A 34 3.17 9.81 1.62
N THR A 35 1.90 10.21 1.60
CA THR A 35 1.00 10.10 2.75
C THR A 35 0.69 8.66 3.12
N ASN A 36 0.38 7.78 2.15
CA ASN A 36 0.13 6.37 2.43
C ASN A 36 1.38 5.66 2.98
N ARG A 37 2.55 5.94 2.41
CA ARG A 37 3.83 5.40 2.91
C ARG A 37 4.19 5.95 4.28
N ALA A 38 3.97 7.25 4.52
CA ALA A 38 4.20 7.86 5.82
C ALA A 38 3.25 7.27 6.89
N LEU A 39 1.97 7.05 6.55
CA LEU A 39 0.99 6.40 7.42
C LEU A 39 1.34 4.93 7.68
N GLU A 40 1.81 4.19 6.67
CA GLU A 40 2.26 2.80 6.80
C GLU A 40 3.46 2.68 7.74
N ILE A 41 4.45 3.57 7.60
CA ILE A 41 5.61 3.65 8.51
C ILE A 41 5.16 4.00 9.93
N LEU A 42 4.20 4.92 10.07
CA LEU A 42 3.64 5.31 11.37
C LEU A 42 2.95 4.13 12.06
N GLN A 43 2.15 3.39 11.30
CA GLN A 43 1.42 2.22 11.79
C GLN A 43 2.38 1.11 12.22
N GLU A 44 3.46 0.89 11.46
CA GLU A 44 4.49 -0.09 11.80
C GLU A 44 5.17 0.25 13.13
N ARG A 45 5.52 1.52 13.37
CA ARG A 45 6.13 1.97 14.63
C ARG A 45 5.18 1.88 15.82
N TYR A 46 3.91 2.19 15.61
CA TYR A 46 2.86 2.01 16.62
C TYR A 46 2.71 0.52 16.99
N ALA A 47 2.69 -0.37 15.99
CA ALA A 47 2.62 -1.81 16.21
C ALA A 47 3.87 -2.36 16.94
N ARG A 48 5.04 -1.76 16.70
CA ARG A 48 6.27 -2.04 17.45
C ARG A 48 6.27 -1.45 18.87
N GLY A 49 5.30 -0.59 19.21
CA GLY A 49 5.23 0.11 20.48
C GLY A 49 6.27 1.22 20.65
N GLU A 50 6.91 1.65 19.57
CA GLU A 50 7.91 2.72 19.58
C GLU A 50 7.28 4.11 19.72
N ILE A 51 6.00 4.24 19.35
CA ILE A 51 5.21 5.46 19.51
C ILE A 51 3.93 5.14 20.25
N THR A 52 3.48 6.10 21.05
CA THR A 52 2.21 6.01 21.76
C THR A 52 1.03 6.33 20.84
N ARG A 53 -0.17 5.94 21.26
CA ARG A 53 -1.40 6.22 20.51
C ARG A 53 -1.62 7.72 20.29
N GLU A 54 -1.26 8.54 21.27
CA GLU A 54 -1.41 10.00 21.20
C GLU A 54 -0.50 10.59 20.11
N GLU A 55 0.75 10.15 20.05
CA GLU A 55 1.72 10.54 19.01
C GLU A 55 1.27 10.08 17.62
N TYR A 56 0.77 8.84 17.51
CA TYR A 56 0.21 8.32 16.26
C TYR A 56 -0.98 9.16 15.77
N GLU A 57 -1.91 9.51 16.65
CA GLU A 57 -3.08 10.32 16.28
C GLU A 57 -2.69 11.75 15.89
N ALA A 58 -1.72 12.37 16.57
CA ALA A 58 -1.22 13.71 16.23
C ALA A 58 -0.58 13.73 14.83
N MET A 59 0.37 12.82 14.56
CA MET A 59 1.06 12.74 13.28
C MET A 59 0.12 12.31 12.14
N ARG A 60 -0.83 11.40 12.41
CA ARG A 60 -1.85 11.01 11.42
C ARG A 60 -2.72 12.20 11.01
N ARG A 61 -3.13 13.05 11.96
CA ARG A 61 -3.93 14.24 11.67
C ARG A 61 -3.14 15.28 10.88
N ASP A 62 -1.87 15.45 11.21
CA ASP A 62 -0.95 16.33 10.48
C ASP A 62 -0.75 15.87 9.02
N LEU A 63 -0.48 14.58 8.82
CA LEU A 63 -0.31 13.98 7.48
C LEU A 63 -1.59 14.02 6.63
N LEU A 64 -2.77 13.91 7.25
CA LEU A 64 -4.05 14.04 6.56
C LEU A 64 -4.41 15.50 6.26
N GLY A 65 -4.15 16.41 7.20
CA GLY A 65 -4.42 17.85 7.08
C GLY A 65 -3.46 18.59 6.15
N GLY A 66 -2.21 18.15 6.02
CA GLY A 66 -1.21 18.72 5.10
C GLY A 66 -1.40 18.31 3.63
N SER A 67 -2.29 17.37 3.33
CA SER A 67 -2.51 16.87 1.96
C SER A 67 -3.50 17.69 1.13
N SER A 68 -4.10 18.74 1.71
CA SER A 68 -5.06 19.64 1.06
C SER A 68 -4.47 20.98 0.60
N SER A 69 -3.16 21.08 0.39
CA SER A 69 -2.47 22.30 -0.06
C SER A 69 -1.57 22.04 -1.25
#